data_AF-A0A2V5U9Z9-F1
#
_entry.id   AF-A0A2V5U9Z9-F1
#
_cell.length_a   1.000
_cell.length_b   1.000
_cell.length_c   1.000
_cell.angle_alpha   90.00
_cell.angle_beta   90.00
_cell.angle_gamma   90.00
#
_symmetry.space_group_name_H-M   'P 1'
#
loop_
_entity.id
_entity.type
_entity.pdbx_description
1 polymer ?
#
loop_
_entity_poly.entity_id
_entity_poly.type
_entity_poly.pdbx_seq_one_letter_code
_entity_poly.pdbx_strand_id
1 'polypeptide(L)'
;QIEKSSERERASQTPYKSADRARFLIDTFGCENVFVEIQRHFIRGEERANRELIDLARGYRLSLLATNGVKYAKPYGREVLDVFTCIREHTHLDAAGKL
;
A
#
# COMPACT_ATOMS: atom_id res chain seq x y z
N GLN A 1 19.10 -4.52 -31.35
CA GLN A 1 19.57 -3.54 -30.36
C GLN A 1 18.30 -2.90 -29.78
N ILE A 2 17.52 -3.64 -28.99
CA ILE A 2 17.70 -4.02 -27.57
C ILE A 2 17.37 -2.82 -26.66
N GLU A 3 16.08 -2.50 -26.51
CA GLU A 3 15.63 -1.53 -25.48
C GLU A 3 14.11 -1.60 -25.21
N LYS A 4 13.51 -2.80 -25.21
CA LYS A 4 12.10 -3.00 -24.80
C LYS A 4 11.88 -4.16 -23.82
N SER A 5 12.97 -4.70 -23.26
CA SER A 5 12.94 -5.84 -22.33
C SER A 5 12.88 -5.44 -20.85
N SER A 6 13.30 -4.23 -20.47
CA SER A 6 13.52 -3.87 -19.04
C SER A 6 12.28 -3.41 -18.27
N GLU A 7 11.17 -3.07 -18.94
CA GLU A 7 9.92 -2.67 -18.28
C GLU A 7 9.02 -3.88 -17.96
N ARG A 8 9.13 -4.96 -18.75
CA ARG A 8 8.36 -6.20 -18.52
C ARG A 8 8.94 -7.07 -17.40
N GLU A 9 10.23 -6.95 -17.10
CA GLU A 9 10.89 -7.69 -16.01
C GLU A 9 10.62 -7.11 -14.61
N ARG A 10 10.28 -5.82 -14.47
CA ARG A 10 9.95 -5.24 -13.15
C ARG A 10 8.57 -5.65 -12.64
N ALA A 11 7.68 -6.05 -13.54
CA ALA A 11 6.33 -6.49 -13.20
C ALA A 11 6.28 -7.96 -12.72
N SER A 12 7.36 -8.74 -12.88
CA SER A 12 7.40 -10.17 -12.55
C SER A 12 8.11 -10.52 -11.23
N GLN A 13 8.77 -9.56 -10.56
CA GLN A 13 9.57 -9.81 -9.35
C GLN A 13 8.84 -9.59 -8.01
N THR A 14 7.62 -9.07 -8.03
CA THR A 14 6.88 -8.67 -6.82
C THR A 14 6.35 -9.82 -5.93
N PRO A 15 6.01 -11.04 -6.42
CA PRO A 15 5.39 -12.06 -5.56
C PRO A 15 6.32 -12.63 -4.47
N TYR A 16 7.59 -12.87 -4.82
CA TYR A 16 8.55 -13.53 -3.92
C TYR A 16 8.95 -12.65 -2.75
N LYS A 17 9.14 -11.34 -2.99
CA LYS A 17 9.55 -10.39 -1.95
C LYS A 17 8.51 -10.24 -0.83
N SER A 18 7.23 -10.36 -1.16
CA SER A 18 6.13 -10.25 -0.19
C SER A 18 6.05 -11.47 0.72
N ALA A 19 6.18 -12.66 0.15
CA ALA A 19 6.17 -13.92 0.89
C ALA A 19 7.39 -14.05 1.82
N ASP A 20 8.58 -13.69 1.33
CA ASP A 20 9.81 -13.73 2.13
C ASP A 20 9.72 -12.76 3.33
N ARG A 21 9.15 -11.57 3.11
CA ARG A 21 8.91 -10.59 4.18
C ARG A 21 7.84 -11.03 5.17
N ALA A 22 6.74 -11.61 4.68
CA ALA A 22 5.70 -12.16 5.57
C ALA A 22 6.29 -13.23 6.48
N ARG A 23 7.10 -14.14 5.94
CA ARG A 23 7.79 -15.16 6.71
C ARG A 23 8.74 -14.56 7.75
N PHE A 24 9.58 -13.59 7.36
CA PHE A 24 10.45 -12.88 8.30
C PHE A 24 9.67 -12.25 9.47
N LEU A 25 8.53 -11.60 9.18
CA LEU A 25 7.69 -10.99 10.20
C LEU A 25 7.05 -12.04 11.12
N ILE A 26 6.55 -13.15 10.55
CA ILE A 26 6.00 -14.27 11.32
C ILE A 26 7.05 -14.87 12.24
N ASP A 27 8.26 -15.11 11.73
CA ASP A 27 9.37 -15.68 12.52
C ASP A 27 9.82 -14.73 13.65
N THR A 28 9.65 -13.41 13.46
CA THR A 28 10.05 -12.39 14.44
C THR A 28 8.98 -12.14 15.52
N PHE A 29 7.70 -12.09 15.12
CA PHE A 29 6.61 -11.62 15.98
C PHE A 29 5.60 -12.72 16.38
N GLY A 30 5.67 -13.90 15.76
CA GLY A 30 4.65 -14.94 15.91
C GLY A 30 3.46 -14.72 14.98
N CYS A 31 2.82 -15.81 14.53
CA CYS A 31 1.72 -15.73 13.57
C CYS A 31 0.46 -15.07 14.16
N GLU A 32 0.31 -15.07 15.47
CA GLU A 32 -0.79 -14.47 16.22
C GLU A 32 -0.68 -12.94 16.34
N ASN A 33 0.52 -12.38 16.14
CA ASN A 33 0.78 -10.94 16.23
C ASN A 33 1.04 -10.29 14.86
N VAL A 34 0.92 -11.05 13.77
CA VAL A 34 1.06 -10.55 12.40
C VAL A 34 -0.28 -10.57 11.69
N PHE A 35 -0.64 -9.43 11.12
CA PHE A 35 -1.90 -9.25 10.41
C PHE A 35 -1.64 -8.75 9.00
N VAL A 36 -2.53 -9.11 8.07
CA VAL A 36 -2.54 -8.55 6.72
C VAL A 36 -3.58 -7.45 6.65
N GLU A 37 -3.09 -6.22 6.52
CA GLU A 37 -3.93 -5.03 6.42
C GLU A 37 -4.57 -4.92 5.03
N ILE A 38 -5.87 -4.61 5.00
CA ILE A 38 -6.65 -4.38 3.79
C ILE A 38 -7.32 -3.00 3.89
N GLN A 39 -7.20 -2.20 2.83
CA GLN A 39 -7.74 -0.85 2.74
C GLN A 39 -8.53 -0.66 1.43
N ARG A 40 -9.52 0.22 1.42
CA ARG A 40 -10.34 0.49 0.21
C ARG A 40 -10.69 1.97 0.09
N HIS A 41 -9.85 2.70 -0.62
CA HIS A 41 -9.99 4.12 -0.96
C HIS A 41 -10.54 4.36 -2.37
N PHE A 42 -10.98 3.30 -3.06
CA PHE A 42 -11.50 3.34 -4.44
C PHE A 42 -10.47 3.83 -5.47
N ILE A 43 -9.18 3.53 -5.21
CA ILE A 43 -8.09 3.84 -6.13
C ILE A 43 -7.96 2.72 -7.16
N ARG A 44 -7.73 3.10 -8.43
CA ARG A 44 -7.54 2.11 -9.50
C ARG A 44 -6.36 1.19 -9.16
N GLY A 45 -6.62 -0.13 -9.16
CA GLY A 45 -5.61 -1.15 -8.88
C GLY A 45 -5.56 -1.62 -7.43
N GLU A 46 -6.15 -0.87 -6.48
CA GLU A 46 -6.16 -1.23 -5.06
C GLU A 46 -6.89 -2.56 -4.81
N GLU A 47 -8.02 -2.78 -5.47
CA GLU A 47 -8.77 -4.04 -5.37
C GLU A 47 -7.93 -5.25 -5.83
N ARG A 48 -7.08 -5.07 -6.85
CA ARG A 48 -6.18 -6.14 -7.28
C ARG A 48 -5.13 -6.43 -6.21
N ALA A 49 -4.51 -5.39 -5.66
CA ALA A 49 -3.52 -5.52 -4.58
C ALA A 49 -4.13 -6.19 -3.34
N ASN A 50 -5.36 -5.81 -2.96
CA ASN A 50 -6.08 -6.42 -1.85
C ASN A 50 -6.31 -7.92 -2.07
N ARG A 51 -6.66 -8.36 -3.29
CA ARG A 51 -6.79 -9.79 -3.59
C ARG A 51 -5.46 -10.53 -3.42
N GLU A 52 -4.37 -9.98 -3.92
CA GLU A 52 -3.03 -10.55 -3.76
C GLU A 52 -2.63 -10.65 -2.28
N LEU A 53 -2.97 -9.65 -1.46
CA LEU A 53 -2.78 -9.67 -0.01
C LEU A 53 -3.67 -10.71 0.71
N ILE A 54 -4.93 -10.84 0.31
CA ILE A 54 -5.84 -11.86 0.85
C ILE A 54 -5.31 -13.27 0.57
N ASP A 55 -4.80 -13.51 -0.63
CA ASP A 55 -4.22 -14.81 -0.99
C ASP A 55 -2.93 -15.09 -0.20
N LEU A 56 -2.09 -14.06 0.04
CA LEU A 56 -0.94 -14.15 0.94
C LEU A 56 -1.36 -14.51 2.39
N ALA A 57 -2.38 -13.83 2.91
CA ALA A 57 -2.91 -14.07 4.25
C ALA A 57 -3.41 -15.52 4.40
N ARG A 58 -4.13 -16.03 3.39
CA ARG A 58 -4.59 -17.43 3.34
C ARG A 58 -3.42 -18.41 3.32
N GLY A 59 -2.38 -18.12 2.52
CA GLY A 59 -1.19 -18.98 2.41
C GLY A 59 -0.46 -19.16 3.75
N TYR A 60 -0.41 -18.11 4.57
CA TYR A 60 0.25 -18.11 5.88
C TYR A 60 -0.70 -18.23 7.08
N ARG A 61 -2.01 -18.38 6.84
CA ARG A 61 -3.07 -18.41 7.86
C ARG A 61 -3.09 -17.19 8.78
N LEU A 62 -2.77 -16.02 8.23
CA LEU A 62 -2.81 -14.76 8.96
C LEU A 62 -4.21 -14.18 8.96
N SER A 63 -4.57 -13.50 10.06
CA SER A 63 -5.80 -12.74 10.14
C SER A 63 -5.75 -11.47 9.29
N LEU A 64 -6.89 -11.12 8.69
CA LEU A 64 -7.06 -9.86 7.99
C LEU A 64 -7.42 -8.74 8.98
N LEU A 65 -6.91 -7.54 8.73
CA LEU A 65 -7.26 -6.34 9.47
C LEU A 65 -7.74 -5.26 8.51
N ALA A 66 -8.96 -4.77 8.70
CA ALA A 66 -9.49 -3.67 7.91
C ALA A 66 -9.13 -2.33 8.54
N THR A 67 -8.52 -1.43 7.75
CA THR A 67 -8.18 -0.07 8.18
C THR A 67 -8.49 0.92 7.04
N ASN A 68 -8.18 2.21 7.26
CA ASN A 68 -8.46 3.27 6.29
C ASN A 68 -7.34 4.32 6.20
N GLY A 69 -6.13 4.03 6.72
CA GLY A 69 -4.99 4.95 6.67
C GLY A 69 -5.32 6.41 7.07
N VAL A 70 -6.11 6.61 8.13
CA VAL A 70 -6.73 7.90 8.47
C VAL A 70 -5.66 8.99 8.67
N LYS A 71 -5.77 10.07 7.88
CA LYS A 71 -4.86 11.24 7.95
C LYS A 71 -5.47 12.45 8.64
N TYR A 72 -6.79 12.46 8.86
CA TYR A 72 -7.53 13.56 9.48
C TYR A 72 -8.75 13.02 10.24
N ALA A 73 -9.14 13.70 11.32
CA ALA A 73 -10.20 13.23 12.21
C ALA A 73 -11.62 13.49 11.67
N LYS A 74 -11.80 14.52 10.85
CA LYS A 74 -13.11 14.96 10.30
C LYS A 74 -12.97 15.34 8.83
N PRO A 75 -14.05 15.27 8.03
CA PRO A 75 -13.99 15.54 6.58
C PRO A 75 -13.35 16.90 6.22
N TYR A 76 -13.66 17.96 6.97
CA TYR A 76 -13.08 19.29 6.75
C TYR A 76 -11.55 19.34 6.99
N GLY A 77 -10.97 18.36 7.68
CA GLY A 77 -9.52 18.26 7.88
C GLY A 77 -8.76 17.95 6.59
N ARG A 78 -9.46 17.59 5.51
CA ARG A 78 -8.85 17.36 4.20
C ARG A 78 -8.14 18.61 3.66
N GLU A 79 -8.76 19.78 3.76
CA GLU A 79 -8.18 21.03 3.25
C GLU A 79 -6.88 21.39 3.97
N VAL A 80 -6.85 21.20 5.28
CA VAL A 80 -5.65 21.42 6.11
C VAL A 80 -4.54 20.42 5.74
N LEU A 81 -4.90 19.14 5.52
CA LEU A 81 -3.95 18.13 5.04
C LEU A 81 -3.36 18.50 3.68
N ASP A 82 -4.17 19.04 2.77
CA ASP A 82 -3.71 19.46 1.44
C ASP A 82 -2.70 20.61 1.54
N VAL A 83 -2.95 21.59 2.42
CA VAL A 83 -1.98 22.66 2.71
C VAL A 83 -0.67 22.11 3.27
N PHE A 84 -0.71 21.19 4.25
CA PHE A 84 0.51 20.58 4.77
C PHE A 84 1.26 19.75 3.73
N THR A 85 0.53 19.08 2.84
CA THR A 85 1.13 18.35 1.71
C THR A 85 1.83 19.33 0.78
N CYS A 86 1.20 20.46 0.43
CA CYS A 86 1.82 21.49 -0.41
C CYS A 86 3.09 22.10 0.21
N ILE A 87 3.07 22.37 1.52
CA ILE A 87 4.25 22.85 2.26
C ILE A 87 5.39 21.85 2.15
N ARG A 88 5.11 20.55 2.36
CA ARG A 88 6.12 19.48 2.30
C ARG A 88 6.72 19.32 0.91
N GLU A 89 5.90 19.40 -0.13
CA GLU A 89 6.33 19.25 -1.53
C GLU A 89 6.82 20.59 -2.13
N HIS A 90 6.93 21.66 -1.34
CA HIS A 90 7.31 23.00 -1.77
C HIS A 90 6.54 23.48 -3.01
N THR A 91 5.22 23.27 -3.01
CA THR A 91 4.34 23.63 -4.11
C THR A 91 3.18 24.49 -3.62
N HIS A 92 2.43 25.08 -4.55
CA HIS A 92 1.21 25.81 -4.28
C HIS A 92 -0.02 24.91 -4.50
N LEU A 93 -1.14 25.23 -3.83
CA LEU A 93 -2.35 24.40 -3.85
C LEU A 93 -2.95 24.26 -5.26
N ASP A 94 -2.88 25.32 -6.06
CA ASP A 94 -3.30 25.38 -7.46
C ASP A 94 -2.37 24.60 -8.41
N ALA A 95 -1.11 24.40 -8.02
CA ALA A 95 -0.12 23.65 -8.78
C ALA A 95 0.00 22.17 -8.34
N ALA A 96 -0.59 21.77 -7.22
CA ALA A 96 -0.36 20.45 -6.60
C ALA A 96 -1.03 19.27 -7.34
N GLY A 97 -2.11 19.51 -8.10
CA GLY A 97 -2.77 18.46 -8.88
C GLY A 97 -3.31 17.29 -8.02
N LYS A 98 -2.73 16.09 -8.17
CA LYS A 98 -3.13 14.85 -7.46
C LYS A 98 -2.13 14.39 -6.40
N LEU A 99 -1.25 15.27 -5.93
CA LEU A 99 -0.29 14.98 -4.86
C LEU A 99 -0.99 14.52 -3.55
#